data_AF-A0A941HQZ0-F1
#
_entry.id   AF-A0A941HQZ0-F1
#
_cell.length_a   1.000
_cell.length_b   1.000
_cell.length_c   1.000
_cell.angle_alpha   90.00
_cell.angle_beta   90.00
_cell.angle_gamma   90.00
#
_symmetry.space_group_name_H-M   'P 1'
#
loop_
_entity.id
_entity.type
_entity.pdbx_description
1 polymer ?
#
loop_
_entity_poly.entity_id
_entity_poly.type
_entity_poly.pdbx_seq_one_letter_code
_entity_poly.pdbx_strand_id
1 'polypeptide(L)'
;MTLGTDALRLLDTIILNEEKSAALYRHIVKRLDNSADQTFFEELAADEDRHAKIYEAIRSKFRGTLLEDVEEGDEGYVHLLIRTNLFSRNRDGEEEMDSLLARMDLYDLAEKMERDAIFYVLELQDLYPSIASEEIRLILKEERKHLQKVFAKKIDQQR
;
A
#
# COMPACT_ATOMS: atom_id res chain seq x y z
N MET A 1 -12.59 -19.13 -15.89
CA MET A 1 -11.29 -19.00 -15.24
C MET A 1 -10.33 -18.49 -16.29
N THR A 2 -9.92 -17.23 -16.23
CA THR A 2 -8.98 -16.64 -17.18
C THR A 2 -7.64 -16.51 -16.49
N LEU A 3 -6.74 -17.42 -16.88
CA LEU A 3 -5.35 -17.55 -16.47
C LEU A 3 -4.61 -16.19 -16.63
N GLY A 4 -3.71 -15.87 -15.70
CA GLY A 4 -2.90 -14.63 -15.69
C GLY A 4 -3.57 -13.37 -15.12
N THR A 5 -4.80 -13.44 -14.61
CA THR A 5 -5.53 -12.24 -14.11
C THR A 5 -5.24 -11.89 -12.65
N ASP A 6 -4.81 -12.82 -11.81
CA ASP A 6 -4.72 -12.58 -10.37
C ASP A 6 -3.47 -11.77 -9.98
N ALA A 7 -2.35 -11.94 -10.67
CA ALA A 7 -1.18 -11.09 -10.50
C ALA A 7 -1.48 -9.61 -10.80
N LEU A 8 -2.23 -9.36 -11.88
CA LEU A 8 -2.66 -8.01 -12.25
C LEU A 8 -3.66 -7.44 -11.25
N ARG A 9 -4.54 -8.28 -10.67
CA ARG A 9 -5.46 -7.86 -9.60
C ARG A 9 -4.73 -7.57 -8.29
N LEU A 10 -3.71 -8.34 -7.95
CA LEU A 10 -2.86 -8.06 -6.79
C LEU A 10 -2.11 -6.75 -6.99
N LEU A 11 -1.53 -6.51 -8.17
CA LEU A 11 -0.95 -5.21 -8.54
C LEU A 11 -1.97 -4.08 -8.48
N ASP A 12 -3.20 -4.28 -8.99
CA ASP A 12 -4.29 -3.29 -8.89
C ASP A 12 -4.63 -2.97 -7.43
N THR A 13 -4.58 -3.99 -6.55
CA THR A 13 -4.81 -3.82 -5.11
C THR A 13 -3.67 -3.03 -4.46
N ILE A 14 -2.42 -3.28 -4.85
CA ILE A 14 -1.26 -2.52 -4.37
C ILE A 14 -1.34 -1.06 -4.83
N ILE A 15 -1.65 -0.80 -6.10
CA ILE A 15 -1.83 0.56 -6.63
C ILE A 15 -2.93 1.28 -5.84
N LEU A 16 -4.08 0.62 -5.62
CA LEU A 16 -5.16 1.17 -4.81
C LEU A 16 -4.70 1.51 -3.39
N ASN A 17 -3.89 0.66 -2.76
CA ASN A 17 -3.34 0.93 -1.44
C ASN A 17 -2.49 2.19 -1.44
N GLU A 18 -1.55 2.34 -2.39
CA GLU A 18 -0.68 3.52 -2.43
C GLU A 18 -1.49 4.80 -2.64
N GLU A 19 -2.45 4.78 -3.58
CA GLU A 19 -3.32 5.93 -3.83
C GLU A 19 -4.15 6.31 -2.58
N LYS A 20 -4.68 5.32 -1.87
CA LYS A 20 -5.51 5.54 -0.68
C LYS A 20 -4.67 5.93 0.53
N SER A 21 -3.46 5.39 0.70
CA SER A 21 -2.47 5.81 1.69
C SER A 21 -2.06 7.25 1.46
N ALA A 22 -1.72 7.63 0.22
CA ALA A 22 -1.39 9.00 -0.15
C ALA A 22 -2.54 9.96 0.16
N ALA A 23 -3.78 9.57 -0.16
CA ALA A 23 -4.94 10.39 0.09
C ALA A 23 -5.23 10.52 1.60
N LEU A 24 -5.08 9.43 2.37
CA LEU A 24 -5.18 9.42 3.82
C LEU A 24 -4.14 10.32 4.47
N TYR A 25 -2.88 10.26 4.07
CA TYR A 25 -1.80 11.10 4.60
C TYR A 25 -2.04 12.59 4.32
N ARG A 26 -2.52 12.95 3.12
CA ARG A 26 -2.96 14.33 2.85
C ARG A 26 -4.15 14.73 3.70
N HIS A 27 -5.06 13.80 3.99
CA HIS A 27 -6.22 14.06 4.84
C HIS A 27 -5.85 14.27 6.30
N ILE A 28 -4.81 13.59 6.76
CA ILE A 28 -4.19 13.82 8.07
C ILE A 28 -3.57 15.21 8.11
N VAL A 29 -2.78 15.57 7.10
CA VAL A 29 -2.12 16.90 6.99
C VAL A 29 -3.10 18.05 7.18
N LYS A 30 -4.31 17.96 6.60
CA LYS A 30 -5.37 18.96 6.76
C LYS A 30 -5.83 19.20 8.21
N ARG A 31 -5.54 18.26 9.13
CA ARG A 31 -5.92 18.32 10.54
C ARG A 31 -4.79 18.72 11.48
N LEU A 32 -3.56 18.80 10.96
CA LEU A 32 -2.38 19.13 11.74
C LEU A 32 -2.10 20.63 11.63
N ASP A 33 -1.77 21.27 12.75
CA ASP A 33 -1.44 22.69 12.77
C ASP A 33 0.06 22.92 12.55
N ASN A 34 0.49 23.16 11.29
CA ASN A 34 1.84 23.62 10.89
C ASN A 34 2.98 23.04 11.74
N SER A 35 3.05 21.71 11.80
CA SER A 35 3.95 20.97 12.69
C SER A 35 4.98 20.13 11.93
N ALA A 36 6.01 19.65 12.64
CA ALA A 36 6.94 18.67 12.11
C ALA A 36 6.27 17.33 11.73
N ASP A 37 5.05 17.08 12.20
CA ASP A 37 4.24 15.93 11.79
C ASP A 37 3.55 16.18 10.47
N GLN A 38 3.17 17.43 10.18
CA GLN A 38 2.62 17.79 8.88
C GLN A 38 3.63 17.51 7.76
N THR A 39 4.87 18.00 7.89
CA THR A 39 5.93 17.73 6.90
C THR A 39 6.18 16.24 6.74
N PHE A 40 6.15 15.47 7.84
CA PHE A 40 6.32 14.03 7.80
C PHE A 40 5.24 13.33 6.97
N PHE A 41 3.96 13.66 7.17
CA PHE A 41 2.87 13.06 6.39
C PHE A 41 2.79 13.60 4.96
N GLU A 42 3.24 14.82 4.69
CA GLU A 42 3.39 15.35 3.33
C GLU A 42 4.46 14.57 2.54
N GLU A 43 5.60 14.28 3.18
CA GLU A 43 6.65 13.44 2.59
C GLU A 43 6.15 12.03 2.28
N LEU A 44 5.49 11.37 3.25
CA LEU A 44 4.91 10.04 3.02
C LEU A 44 3.93 10.07 1.84
N ALA A 45 2.98 11.02 1.83
CA ALA A 45 2.01 11.11 0.74
C ALA A 45 2.65 11.27 -0.65
N ALA A 46 3.76 12.02 -0.73
CA ALA A 46 4.49 12.22 -1.99
C ALA A 46 5.28 10.97 -2.40
N ASP A 47 5.80 10.20 -1.44
CA ASP A 47 6.44 8.92 -1.69
C ASP A 47 5.40 7.90 -2.20
N GLU A 48 4.22 7.80 -1.57
CA GLU A 48 3.14 6.91 -2.00
C GLU A 48 2.65 7.21 -3.44
N ASP A 49 2.51 8.49 -3.81
CA ASP A 49 2.18 8.86 -5.19
C ASP A 49 3.21 8.36 -6.21
N ARG A 50 4.49 8.36 -5.82
CA ARG A 50 5.57 7.87 -6.68
C ARG A 50 5.47 6.36 -6.79
N HIS A 51 5.21 5.66 -5.70
CA HIS A 51 5.07 4.20 -5.69
C HIS A 51 3.90 3.74 -6.55
N ALA A 52 2.73 4.37 -6.42
CA ALA A 52 1.56 4.10 -7.26
C ALA A 52 1.93 4.12 -8.75
N LYS A 53 2.61 5.19 -9.20
CA LYS A 53 3.05 5.34 -10.60
C LYS A 53 4.05 4.27 -11.04
N ILE A 54 4.94 3.85 -10.15
CA ILE A 54 5.89 2.76 -10.45
C ILE A 54 5.12 1.44 -10.62
N TYR A 55 4.19 1.12 -9.72
CA TYR A 55 3.35 -0.07 -9.84
C TYR A 55 2.45 -0.03 -11.08
N GLU A 56 1.87 1.11 -11.44
CA GLU A 56 1.12 1.29 -12.68
C GLU A 56 1.98 1.03 -13.92
N ALA A 57 3.23 1.52 -13.91
CA ALA A 57 4.17 1.29 -15.00
C ALA A 57 4.54 -0.20 -15.10
N ILE A 58 4.78 -0.87 -13.97
CA ILE A 58 5.03 -2.31 -13.91
C ILE A 58 3.82 -3.06 -14.47
N ARG A 59 2.63 -2.79 -13.95
CA ARG A 59 1.38 -3.41 -14.39
C ARG A 59 1.16 -3.24 -15.89
N SER A 60 1.44 -2.05 -16.43
CA SER A 60 1.31 -1.77 -17.86
C SER A 60 2.26 -2.59 -18.72
N LYS A 61 3.49 -2.88 -18.25
CA LYS A 61 4.46 -3.75 -18.95
C LYS A 61 3.95 -5.19 -19.08
N PHE A 62 3.16 -5.66 -18.12
CA PHE A 62 2.63 -7.03 -18.09
C PHE A 62 1.20 -7.15 -18.63
N ARG A 63 0.59 -6.05 -19.06
CA ARG A 63 -0.76 -6.06 -19.62
C ARG A 63 -0.77 -6.82 -20.95
N GLY A 64 -1.55 -7.89 -21.01
CA GLY A 64 -1.64 -8.75 -22.21
C GLY A 64 -0.53 -9.79 -22.32
N THR A 65 0.35 -9.87 -21.32
CA THR A 65 1.32 -10.96 -21.17
C THR A 65 0.65 -12.12 -20.43
N LEU A 66 0.87 -13.35 -20.89
CA LEU A 66 0.57 -14.54 -20.11
C LEU A 66 1.59 -14.61 -18.97
N LEU A 67 1.15 -14.23 -17.77
CA LEU A 67 1.88 -14.48 -16.54
C LEU A 67 1.65 -15.92 -16.12
N GLU A 68 2.68 -16.54 -15.54
CA GLU A 68 2.52 -17.84 -14.88
C GLU A 68 1.47 -17.69 -13.76
N ASP A 69 0.57 -18.67 -13.68
CA ASP A 69 -0.38 -18.73 -12.58
C ASP A 69 0.35 -19.08 -11.29
N VAL A 70 -0.26 -18.70 -10.16
CA VAL A 70 0.20 -19.18 -8.86
C VAL A 70 0.04 -20.69 -8.77
N GLU A 71 0.80 -21.33 -7.89
CA GLU A 71 0.68 -22.77 -7.68
C GLU A 71 -0.76 -23.17 -7.33
N GLU A 72 -1.15 -24.39 -7.74
CA GLU A 72 -2.48 -24.93 -7.50
C GLU A 72 -2.77 -25.00 -5.98
N GLY A 73 -3.58 -24.07 -5.49
CA GLY A 73 -3.88 -23.89 -4.05
C GLY A 73 -3.82 -22.43 -3.59
N ASP A 74 -2.98 -21.62 -4.23
CA ASP A 74 -2.74 -20.22 -3.82
C ASP A 74 -3.75 -19.24 -4.40
N GLU A 75 -4.49 -19.62 -5.45
CA GLU A 75 -5.54 -18.78 -6.05
C GLU A 75 -6.59 -18.34 -5.02
N GLY A 76 -7.02 -19.26 -4.16
CA GLY A 76 -7.99 -18.99 -3.11
C GLY A 76 -7.44 -18.02 -2.06
N TYR A 77 -6.15 -18.15 -1.75
CA TYR A 77 -5.45 -17.25 -0.84
C TYR A 77 -5.34 -15.83 -1.43
N VAL A 78 -4.85 -15.68 -2.67
CA VAL A 78 -4.75 -14.38 -3.36
C VAL A 78 -6.12 -13.71 -3.46
N HIS A 79 -7.15 -14.47 -3.79
CA HIS A 79 -8.51 -13.94 -3.86
C HIS A 79 -9.00 -13.38 -2.52
N LEU A 80 -8.75 -14.10 -1.42
CA LEU A 80 -9.11 -13.64 -0.08
C LEU A 80 -8.28 -12.43 0.33
N LEU A 81 -6.97 -12.45 0.09
CA LEU A 81 -6.04 -11.35 0.35
C LEU A 81 -6.50 -10.03 -0.28
N ILE A 82 -6.91 -10.09 -1.55
CA ILE A 82 -7.47 -8.93 -2.27
C ILE A 82 -8.81 -8.49 -1.65
N ARG A 83 -9.69 -9.44 -1.34
CA ARG A 83 -11.03 -9.13 -0.81
C ARG A 83 -11.05 -8.63 0.62
N THR A 84 -10.04 -8.95 1.42
CA THR A 84 -9.91 -8.48 2.80
C THR A 84 -9.08 -7.21 2.91
N ASN A 85 -8.61 -6.66 1.78
CA ASN A 85 -7.90 -5.40 1.75
C ASN A 85 -8.69 -4.28 2.46
N LEU A 86 -7.98 -3.41 3.17
CA LEU A 86 -8.59 -2.34 3.97
C LEU A 86 -9.55 -1.45 3.17
N PHE A 87 -9.19 -1.17 1.91
CA PHE A 87 -9.91 -0.30 0.98
C PHE A 87 -10.81 -1.06 0.00
N SER A 88 -10.94 -2.40 0.13
CA SER A 88 -11.76 -3.25 -0.75
C SER A 88 -13.25 -2.90 -0.81
N ARG A 89 -13.75 -2.11 0.14
CA ARG A 89 -15.18 -1.80 0.27
C ARG A 89 -15.67 -0.67 -0.63
N ASN A 90 -14.82 -0.12 -1.51
CA ASN A 90 -15.17 0.97 -2.45
C ASN A 90 -15.91 2.13 -1.77
N ARG A 91 -15.50 2.50 -0.55
CA ARG A 91 -15.98 3.75 0.05
C ARG A 91 -15.02 4.83 -0.37
N ASP A 92 -15.44 5.63 -1.33
CA ASP A 92 -14.62 6.74 -1.80
C ASP A 92 -14.84 7.99 -0.94
N GLY A 93 -13.77 8.75 -0.76
CA GLY A 93 -13.82 10.08 -0.18
C GLY A 93 -13.37 10.20 1.27
N GLU A 94 -13.44 11.42 1.77
CA GLU A 94 -12.95 11.81 3.09
C GLU A 94 -13.69 11.09 4.24
N GLU A 95 -14.96 10.70 4.05
CA GLU A 95 -15.75 9.99 5.07
C GLU A 95 -15.15 8.64 5.50
N GLU A 96 -14.55 7.90 4.56
CA GLU A 96 -13.88 6.64 4.90
C GLU A 96 -12.64 6.91 5.78
N MET A 97 -11.88 7.94 5.43
CA MET A 97 -10.67 8.32 6.16
C MET A 97 -11.03 8.88 7.55
N ASP A 98 -12.10 9.64 7.67
CA ASP A 98 -12.67 10.10 8.95
C ASP A 98 -13.04 8.90 9.82
N SER A 99 -13.72 7.91 9.23
CA SER A 99 -14.11 6.69 9.92
C SER A 99 -12.91 5.87 10.40
N LEU A 100 -11.80 5.86 9.66
CA LEU A 100 -10.55 5.22 10.08
C LEU A 100 -9.92 5.97 11.25
N LEU A 101 -9.74 7.29 11.12
CA LEU A 101 -9.15 8.15 12.16
C LEU A 101 -10.00 8.26 13.44
N ALA A 102 -11.31 8.03 13.35
CA ALA A 102 -12.17 7.94 14.53
C ALA A 102 -11.98 6.64 15.34
N ARG A 103 -11.41 5.60 14.73
CA ARG A 103 -11.26 4.26 15.34
C ARG A 103 -9.83 3.92 15.75
N MET A 104 -8.84 4.62 15.20
CA MET A 104 -7.42 4.34 15.42
C MET A 104 -6.66 5.65 15.62
N ASP A 105 -5.63 5.61 16.47
CA ASP A 105 -4.66 6.70 16.54
C ASP A 105 -4.01 6.91 15.16
N LEU A 106 -3.63 8.16 14.90
CA LEU A 106 -3.01 8.57 13.65
C LEU A 106 -1.81 7.70 13.27
N TYR A 107 -0.89 7.46 14.21
CA TYR A 107 0.32 6.70 13.92
C TYR A 107 0.09 5.20 13.99
N ASP A 108 -0.92 4.72 14.71
CA ASP A 108 -1.38 3.33 14.61
C ASP A 108 -1.91 3.05 13.20
N LEU A 109 -2.66 3.99 12.62
CA LEU A 109 -3.18 3.86 11.27
C LEU A 109 -2.07 3.93 10.22
N ALA A 110 -1.12 4.87 10.36
CA ALA A 110 0.06 4.94 9.50
C ALA A 110 0.89 3.65 9.58
N GLU A 111 1.16 3.14 10.79
CA GLU A 111 1.87 1.87 10.97
C GLU A 111 1.17 0.73 10.23
N LYS A 112 -0.16 0.67 10.36
CA LYS A 112 -0.95 -0.33 9.66
C LYS A 112 -0.78 -0.22 8.15
N MET A 113 -0.80 1.00 7.60
CA MET A 113 -0.63 1.18 6.15
C MET A 113 0.72 0.71 5.66
N GLU A 114 1.79 1.14 6.31
CA GLU A 114 3.15 0.76 5.93
C GLU A 114 3.40 -0.75 6.08
N ARG A 115 2.83 -1.38 7.12
CA ARG A 115 2.92 -2.84 7.29
C ARG A 115 2.18 -3.59 6.20
N ASP A 116 0.97 -3.15 5.87
CA ASP A 116 0.17 -3.78 4.83
C ASP A 116 0.89 -3.62 3.47
N ALA A 117 1.42 -2.44 3.14
CA ALA A 117 2.21 -2.20 1.93
C ALA A 117 3.41 -3.18 1.83
N ILE A 118 4.24 -3.26 2.88
CA ILE A 118 5.35 -4.22 2.95
C ILE A 118 4.87 -5.66 2.74
N PHE A 119 3.77 -6.04 3.38
CA PHE A 119 3.22 -7.38 3.26
C PHE A 119 2.80 -7.69 1.83
N TYR A 120 1.99 -6.83 1.20
CA TYR A 120 1.58 -7.02 -0.19
C TYR A 120 2.76 -7.10 -1.16
N VAL A 121 3.82 -6.32 -0.94
CA VAL A 121 5.02 -6.38 -1.77
C VAL A 121 5.76 -7.70 -1.61
N LEU A 122 5.87 -8.23 -0.40
CA LEU A 122 6.47 -9.54 -0.15
C LEU A 122 5.65 -10.66 -0.81
N GLU A 123 4.32 -10.63 -0.67
CA GLU A 123 3.42 -11.60 -1.30
C GLU A 123 3.52 -11.53 -2.83
N LEU A 124 3.59 -10.34 -3.42
CA LEU A 124 3.79 -10.18 -4.86
C LEU A 124 5.13 -10.79 -5.32
N GLN A 125 6.21 -10.62 -4.53
CA GLN A 125 7.53 -11.16 -4.87
C GLN A 125 7.60 -12.68 -4.77
N ASP A 126 6.90 -13.25 -3.78
CA ASP A 126 6.89 -14.69 -3.53
C ASP A 126 6.00 -15.41 -4.55
N LEU A 127 4.77 -14.95 -4.72
CA LEU A 127 3.77 -15.57 -5.60
C LEU A 127 4.03 -15.30 -7.08
N TYR A 128 4.66 -14.17 -7.42
CA TYR A 128 4.92 -13.76 -8.80
C TYR A 128 6.37 -13.29 -9.02
N PRO A 129 7.38 -14.18 -8.92
CA PRO A 129 8.79 -13.81 -9.04
C PRO A 129 9.17 -13.16 -10.38
N SER A 130 8.42 -13.45 -11.45
CA SER A 130 8.60 -12.86 -12.78
C SER A 130 8.28 -11.35 -12.83
N ILE A 131 7.47 -10.87 -11.87
CA ILE A 131 7.11 -9.45 -11.71
C ILE A 131 8.05 -8.74 -10.73
N ALA A 132 8.77 -9.49 -9.88
CA ALA A 132 9.66 -9.03 -8.82
C ALA A 132 10.92 -8.28 -9.33
N SER A 133 10.70 -7.12 -9.94
CA SER A 133 11.73 -6.29 -10.55
C SER A 133 12.62 -5.59 -9.52
N GLU A 134 13.72 -4.98 -9.99
CA GLU A 134 14.59 -4.18 -9.13
C GLU A 134 13.84 -3.00 -8.51
N GLU A 135 12.90 -2.40 -9.25
CA GLU A 135 12.02 -1.33 -8.77
C GLU A 135 11.17 -1.79 -7.58
N ILE A 136 10.58 -2.99 -7.61
CA ILE A 136 9.80 -3.53 -6.48
C ILE A 136 10.69 -3.73 -5.25
N ARG A 137 11.93 -4.21 -5.43
CA ARG A 137 12.88 -4.36 -4.32
C ARG A 137 13.32 -3.01 -3.74
N LEU A 138 13.35 -1.96 -4.56
CA LEU A 138 13.62 -0.61 -4.09
C LEU A 138 12.44 -0.09 -3.26
N ILE A 139 11.21 -0.23 -3.75
CA ILE A 139 10.00 0.17 -3.02
C ILE A 139 9.93 -0.54 -1.66
N LEU A 140 10.16 -1.86 -1.61
CA LEU A 140 10.21 -2.59 -0.34
C LEU A 140 11.20 -2.00 0.69
N LYS A 141 12.32 -1.44 0.22
CA LYS A 141 13.28 -0.75 1.10
C LYS A 141 12.79 0.62 1.53
N GLU A 142 12.03 1.32 0.69
CA GLU A 142 11.38 2.60 0.98
C GLU A 142 10.27 2.40 2.02
N GLU A 143 9.35 1.46 1.84
CA GLU A 143 8.29 1.16 2.82
C GLU A 143 8.85 0.77 4.19
N ARG A 144 9.93 -0.03 4.21
CA ARG A 144 10.61 -0.36 5.48
C ARG A 144 11.17 0.87 6.18
N LYS A 145 11.64 1.88 5.43
CA LYS A 145 12.09 3.15 6.00
C LYS A 145 10.92 4.00 6.46
N HIS A 146 9.81 4.02 5.73
CA HIS A 146 8.58 4.69 6.17
C HIS A 146 8.10 4.11 7.49
N LEU A 147 7.94 2.78 7.57
CA LEU A 147 7.57 2.09 8.80
C LEU A 147 8.53 2.40 9.96
N GLN A 148 9.84 2.43 9.69
CA GLN A 148 10.83 2.83 10.70
C GLN A 148 10.61 4.27 11.19
N LYS A 149 10.33 5.22 10.30
CA LYS A 149 10.03 6.61 10.67
C LYS A 149 8.74 6.69 11.49
N VAL A 150 7.70 5.93 11.12
CA VAL A 150 6.45 5.84 11.88
C VAL A 150 6.71 5.33 13.30
N PHE A 151 7.49 4.26 13.46
CA PHE A 151 7.85 3.76 14.80
C PHE A 151 8.55 4.82 15.65
N ALA A 152 9.48 5.59 15.07
CA ALA A 152 10.16 6.65 15.79
C ALA A 152 9.17 7.71 16.28
N LYS A 153 8.25 8.15 15.41
CA LYS A 153 7.18 9.11 15.79
C LYS A 153 6.29 8.56 16.91
N LYS A 154 5.91 7.29 16.86
CA LYS A 154 5.10 6.66 17.91
C LYS A 154 5.80 6.66 19.26
N ILE A 155 7.08 6.32 19.28
CA ILE A 155 7.88 6.31 20.50
C ILE A 155 7.98 7.72 21.09
N ASP A 156 8.18 8.74 20.24
CA ASP A 156 8.31 10.12 20.69
C ASP A 156 6.99 10.68 21.28
N GLN A 157 5.83 10.28 20.75
CA GLN A 157 4.52 10.69 21.29
C GLN A 157 4.17 10.05 22.65
N GLN A 158 4.87 8.97 23.04
CA GLN A 158 4.64 8.26 24.31
C GLN A 158 5.56 8.73 25.44
N ARG A 159 6.43 9.72 25.17
CA ARG A 159 7.39 10.29 26.13
C ARG A 159 6.88 11.59 26.72
#